data_AF-A0A2E1ATV3-F1
#
_entry.id   AF-A0A2E1ATV3-F1
#
_cell.length_a   1.000
_cell.length_b   1.000
_cell.length_c   1.000
_cell.angle_alpha   90.00
_cell.angle_beta   90.00
_cell.angle_gamma   90.00
#
_symmetry.space_group_name_H-M   'P 1'
#
loop_
_entity.id
_entity.type
_entity.pdbx_description
1 polymer ?
#
loop_
_entity_poly.entity_id
_entity_poly.type
_entity_poly.pdbx_seq_one_letter_code
_entity_poly.pdbx_strand_id
1 'polypeptide(L)'
;MENQNKNSRNWIFWTLIIVSIIIGFIIYGVMKDQFGLKFLVFFSGAPFLLFVTGAFGLLWPKIKPEGDEVYISHALIIGLLFIILFFIHVWVLFPLICPRFAECLAL
;
A
#
# COMPACT_ATOMS: atom_id res chain seq x y z
N MET A 1 -21.58 18.62 17.58
CA MET A 1 -21.71 17.97 16.25
C MET A 1 -20.33 17.54 15.72
N GLU A 2 -19.55 16.79 16.50
CA GLU A 2 -18.14 16.46 16.17
C GLU A 2 -17.95 15.01 15.67
N ASN A 3 -18.92 14.14 15.92
CA ASN A 3 -18.83 12.70 15.62
C ASN A 3 -19.15 12.30 14.17
N GLN A 4 -19.79 13.15 13.37
CA GLN A 4 -20.16 12.82 11.98
C GLN A 4 -18.96 12.94 11.00
N ASN A 5 -17.99 13.82 11.29
CA ASN A 5 -16.87 14.11 10.38
C ASN A 5 -15.72 13.09 10.51
N LYS A 6 -15.50 12.54 11.71
CA LYS A 6 -14.50 11.47 11.94
C LYS A 6 -14.86 10.19 11.19
N ASN A 7 -16.16 9.86 11.09
CA ASN A 7 -16.64 8.66 10.42
C ASN A 7 -16.54 8.75 8.89
N SER A 8 -16.85 9.92 8.32
CA SER A 8 -16.79 10.16 6.86
C SER A 8 -15.36 10.09 6.31
N ARG A 9 -14.37 10.63 7.03
CA ARG A 9 -12.96 10.61 6.61
C ARG A 9 -12.35 9.20 6.63
N ASN A 10 -12.71 8.41 7.64
CA ASN A 10 -12.25 7.02 7.75
C ASN A 10 -12.80 6.15 6.59
N TRP A 11 -13.98 6.47 6.08
CA TRP A 11 -14.59 5.71 4.98
C TRP A 11 -13.81 5.84 3.67
N ILE A 12 -13.25 7.01 3.37
CA ILE A 12 -12.42 7.22 2.16
C ILE A 12 -11.18 6.34 2.20
N PHE A 13 -10.48 6.31 3.33
CA PHE A 13 -9.26 5.50 3.47
C PHE A 13 -9.56 4.00 3.50
N TRP A 14 -10.67 3.59 4.11
CA TRP A 14 -11.16 2.21 4.00
C TRP A 14 -11.48 1.81 2.56
N THR A 15 -12.13 2.71 1.81
CA THR A 15 -12.43 2.50 0.40
C THR A 15 -11.14 2.34 -0.41
N LEU A 16 -10.11 3.17 -0.16
CA LEU A 16 -8.81 3.02 -0.82
C LEU A 16 -8.16 1.65 -0.58
N ILE A 17 -8.23 1.13 0.65
CA ILE A 17 -7.73 -0.21 0.98
C ILE A 17 -8.52 -1.28 0.23
N ILE A 18 -9.85 -1.23 0.27
CA ILE A 18 -10.71 -2.21 -0.40
C ILE A 18 -10.45 -2.19 -1.91
N VAL A 19 -10.43 -1.01 -2.52
CA VAL A 19 -10.17 -0.85 -3.96
C VAL A 19 -8.79 -1.37 -4.33
N SER A 20 -7.77 -1.09 -3.52
CA SER A 20 -6.42 -1.63 -3.71
C SER A 20 -6.41 -3.17 -3.73
N ILE A 21 -7.07 -3.79 -2.76
CA ILE A 21 -7.15 -5.27 -2.67
C ILE A 21 -7.88 -5.84 -3.88
N ILE A 22 -9.00 -5.23 -4.29
CA ILE A 22 -9.77 -5.65 -5.47
C ILE A 22 -8.90 -5.55 -6.73
N ILE A 23 -8.20 -4.43 -6.94
CA ILE A 23 -7.32 -4.26 -8.10
C ILE A 23 -6.21 -5.30 -8.08
N GLY A 24 -5.57 -5.52 -6.93
CA GLY A 24 -4.55 -6.57 -6.77
C GLY A 24 -5.09 -7.96 -7.11
N PHE A 25 -6.25 -8.32 -6.57
CA PHE A 25 -6.86 -9.63 -6.81
C PHE A 25 -7.24 -9.83 -8.28
N ILE A 26 -7.83 -8.83 -8.93
CA ILE A 26 -8.24 -8.95 -10.33
C ILE A 26 -7.01 -9.06 -11.23
N ILE A 27 -6.00 -8.20 -11.05
CA ILE A 27 -4.82 -8.16 -11.92
C ILE A 27 -3.90 -9.37 -11.70
N TYR A 28 -3.61 -9.75 -10.45
CA TYR A 28 -2.68 -10.85 -10.14
C TYR A 28 -3.35 -12.21 -9.99
N GLY A 29 -4.66 -12.26 -9.77
CA GLY A 29 -5.41 -13.52 -9.63
C GLY A 29 -6.13 -13.94 -10.92
N VAL A 30 -6.92 -13.04 -11.49
CA VAL A 30 -7.82 -13.37 -12.63
C VAL A 30 -7.17 -13.09 -13.97
N MET A 31 -6.52 -11.94 -14.13
CA MET A 31 -6.01 -11.46 -15.42
C MET A 31 -4.49 -11.59 -15.57
N LYS A 32 -3.81 -12.31 -14.66
CA LYS A 32 -2.33 -12.39 -14.66
C LYS A 32 -1.74 -12.90 -15.98
N ASP A 33 -2.45 -13.78 -16.67
CA ASP A 33 -2.00 -14.42 -17.92
C ASP A 33 -2.32 -13.59 -19.17
N GLN A 34 -3.12 -12.53 -19.03
CA GLN A 34 -3.52 -11.64 -20.13
C GLN A 34 -2.55 -10.46 -20.30
N PHE A 35 -1.72 -10.20 -19.30
CA PHE A 35 -0.83 -9.05 -19.25
C PHE A 35 0.64 -9.50 -19.29
N GLY A 36 1.51 -8.68 -19.86
CA GLY A 36 2.95 -8.95 -19.86
C GLY A 36 3.53 -8.88 -18.44
N LEU A 37 4.54 -9.72 -18.16
CA LEU A 37 5.25 -9.75 -16.87
C LEU A 37 5.78 -8.36 -16.47
N LYS A 38 6.30 -7.59 -17.43
CA LYS A 38 6.78 -6.22 -17.22
C LYS A 38 5.67 -5.27 -16.73
N PHE A 39 4.47 -5.41 -17.30
CA PHE A 39 3.32 -4.62 -16.89
C PHE A 39 2.89 -5.01 -15.48
N LEU A 40 2.81 -6.31 -15.17
CA LEU A 40 2.49 -6.79 -13.81
C LEU A 40 3.50 -6.27 -12.78
N VAL A 41 4.78 -6.34 -13.07
CA VAL A 41 5.83 -5.88 -12.15
C VAL A 41 5.77 -4.36 -11.93
N PHE A 42 5.59 -3.57 -12.99
CA PHE A 42 5.47 -2.11 -12.84
C PHE A 42 4.16 -1.71 -12.16
N PHE A 43 3.06 -2.38 -12.53
CA PHE A 43 1.73 -2.08 -12.02
C PHE A 43 1.55 -2.56 -10.58
N SER A 44 2.41 -3.42 -10.01
CA SER A 44 2.30 -3.88 -8.62
C SER A 44 2.49 -2.75 -7.61
N GLY A 45 3.24 -1.72 -8.00
CA GLY A 45 3.38 -0.51 -7.20
C GLY A 45 2.06 0.26 -7.03
N ALA A 46 1.16 0.25 -8.02
CA ALA A 46 -0.08 1.01 -7.96
C ALA A 46 -1.06 0.55 -6.85
N PRO A 47 -1.47 -0.74 -6.77
CA PRO A 47 -2.28 -1.21 -5.65
C PRO A 47 -1.51 -1.13 -4.33
N PHE A 48 -0.19 -1.38 -4.32
CA PHE A 48 0.62 -1.23 -3.10
C PHE A 48 0.57 0.19 -2.54
N LEU A 49 0.79 1.22 -3.37
CA LEU A 49 0.74 2.62 -2.94
C LEU A 49 -0.65 3.03 -2.49
N LEU A 50 -1.71 2.57 -3.17
CA LEU A 50 -3.09 2.79 -2.73
C LEU A 50 -3.37 2.15 -1.36
N PHE A 51 -2.87 0.93 -1.13
CA PHE A 51 -2.99 0.23 0.14
C PHE A 51 -2.28 1.00 1.26
N VAL A 52 -1.02 1.37 1.04
CA VAL A 52 -0.20 2.14 1.99
C VAL A 52 -0.86 3.48 2.30
N THR A 53 -1.34 4.20 1.29
CA THR A 53 -1.99 5.50 1.46
C THR A 53 -3.26 5.37 2.30
N GLY A 54 -4.08 4.36 2.03
CA GLY A 54 -5.27 4.07 2.84
C GLY A 54 -4.91 3.65 4.27
N ALA A 55 -3.93 2.75 4.45
CA ALA A 55 -3.49 2.29 5.76
C ALA A 55 -2.94 3.45 6.60
N PHE A 56 -2.05 4.27 6.05
CA PHE A 56 -1.48 5.40 6.76
C PHE A 56 -2.52 6.50 7.00
N GLY A 57 -3.45 6.72 6.08
CA GLY A 57 -4.56 7.64 6.29
C GLY A 57 -5.45 7.25 7.48
N LEU A 58 -5.66 5.94 7.71
CA LEU A 58 -6.37 5.43 8.88
C LEU A 58 -5.53 5.45 10.16
N LEU A 59 -4.22 5.20 10.06
CA LEU A 59 -3.31 5.21 11.22
C LEU A 59 -2.95 6.63 11.67
N TRP A 60 -2.98 7.62 10.77
CA TRP A 60 -2.63 9.02 11.05
C TRP A 60 -3.30 9.59 12.30
N PRO A 61 -4.65 9.54 12.46
CA PRO A 61 -5.30 10.04 13.66
C PRO A 61 -5.01 9.21 14.93
N LYS A 62 -4.54 7.96 14.81
CA LYS A 62 -4.20 7.10 15.95
C LYS A 62 -2.78 7.28 16.44
N ILE A 63 -1.84 7.61 15.54
CA ILE A 63 -0.43 7.80 15.87
C ILE A 63 -0.11 9.29 16.12
N LYS A 64 -1.07 10.21 15.93
CA LYS A 64 -0.84 11.65 16.16
C LYS A 64 -0.41 11.88 17.62
N PRO A 65 0.83 12.30 17.88
CA PRO A 65 1.28 12.58 19.23
C PRO A 65 0.69 13.90 19.73
N GLU A 66 0.45 13.98 21.04
CA GLU A 66 0.10 15.23 21.73
C GLU A 66 1.40 15.87 22.24
N GLY A 67 1.85 16.96 21.59
CA GLY A 67 3.04 17.72 21.99
C GLY A 67 3.88 18.26 20.82
N ASP A 68 4.53 19.40 21.01
CA ASP A 68 5.25 20.16 19.95
C ASP A 68 6.57 19.52 19.49
N GLU A 69 7.20 18.66 20.31
CA GLU A 69 8.50 18.04 20.00
C GLU A 69 8.39 16.76 19.13
N VAL A 70 7.18 16.38 18.75
CA VAL A 70 6.88 14.99 18.35
C VAL A 70 6.64 14.81 16.84
N TYR A 71 6.76 15.87 16.04
CA TYR A 71 6.56 15.80 14.59
C TYR A 71 7.64 14.96 13.88
N ILE A 72 8.90 15.07 14.33
CA ILE A 72 10.03 14.30 13.77
C ILE A 72 9.88 12.81 14.08
N SER A 73 9.54 12.47 15.33
CA SER A 73 9.30 11.09 15.75
C SER A 73 8.14 10.44 14.97
N HIS A 74 7.07 11.21 14.71
CA HIS A 74 5.93 10.74 13.92
C HIS A 74 6.33 10.43 12.47
N ALA A 75 7.07 11.32 11.82
CA ALA A 75 7.57 11.11 10.47
C ALA A 75 8.50 9.89 10.38
N LEU A 76 9.38 9.70 11.38
CA LEU A 76 10.25 8.53 11.48
C LEU A 76 9.47 7.21 11.61
N ILE A 77 8.42 7.17 12.44
CA ILE A 77 7.59 5.97 12.62
C ILE A 77 6.86 5.61 11.33
N ILE A 78 6.24 6.59 10.67
CA ILE A 78 5.54 6.38 9.39
C ILE A 78 6.53 5.94 8.30
N GLY A 79 7.70 6.57 8.23
CA GLY A 79 8.76 6.19 7.30
C GLY A 79 9.29 4.77 7.53
N LEU A 80 9.51 4.39 8.80
CA LEU A 80 9.93 3.02 9.14
C LEU A 80 8.86 2.00 8.76
N LEU A 81 7.59 2.29 9.06
CA LEU A 81 6.46 1.44 8.70
C LEU A 81 6.37 1.29 7.17
N PHE A 82 6.60 2.36 6.41
CA PHE A 82 6.65 2.34 4.95
C PHE A 82 7.77 1.43 4.44
N ILE A 83 8.98 1.57 4.98
CA ILE A 83 10.13 0.76 4.60
C ILE A 83 9.83 -0.72 4.82
N ILE A 84 9.25 -1.09 5.96
CA ILE A 84 8.86 -2.48 6.26
C ILE A 84 7.84 -2.99 5.23
N LEU A 85 6.78 -2.22 4.98
CA LEU A 85 5.76 -2.58 3.98
C LEU A 85 6.34 -2.68 2.57
N PHE A 86 7.27 -1.81 2.22
CA PHE A 86 7.97 -1.82 0.93
C PHE A 86 8.84 -3.07 0.79
N PHE A 87 9.56 -3.47 1.85
CA PHE A 87 10.30 -4.72 1.83
C PHE A 87 9.37 -5.92 1.68
N ILE A 88 8.23 -5.95 2.37
CA ILE A 88 7.21 -7.00 2.18
C ILE A 88 6.73 -7.02 0.72
N HIS A 89 6.50 -5.85 0.12
CA HIS A 89 6.12 -5.78 -1.28
C HIS A 89 7.18 -6.37 -2.22
N VAL A 90 8.43 -5.97 -2.06
CA VAL A 90 9.54 -6.37 -2.95
C VAL A 90 10.02 -7.80 -2.70
N TRP A 91 9.93 -8.31 -1.47
CA TRP A 91 10.46 -9.64 -1.12
C TRP A 91 9.40 -10.71 -0.98
N VAL A 92 8.14 -10.35 -0.74
CA VAL A 92 7.04 -11.31 -0.62
C VAL A 92 6.13 -11.25 -1.84
N LEU A 93 5.57 -10.07 -2.18
CA LEU A 93 4.64 -9.97 -3.32
C LEU A 93 5.34 -10.24 -4.65
N PHE A 94 6.50 -9.63 -4.86
CA PHE A 94 7.21 -9.72 -6.13
C PHE A 94 7.63 -11.15 -6.50
N PRO A 95 8.26 -11.95 -5.61
CA PRO A 95 8.60 -13.34 -5.92
C PRO A 95 7.37 -14.23 -6.14
N LEU A 96 6.23 -13.86 -5.56
CA LEU A 96 4.96 -14.56 -5.79
C LEU A 96 4.42 -14.32 -7.21
N ILE A 97 4.63 -13.11 -7.74
CA ILE A 97 4.23 -12.69 -9.09
C ILE A 97 5.25 -13.18 -10.13
N CYS A 98 6.53 -13.07 -9.81
CA CYS A 98 7.63 -13.49 -10.65
C CYS A 98 8.69 -14.26 -9.84
N PRO A 99 8.63 -15.60 -9.81
CA PRO A 99 9.57 -16.42 -9.05
C PRO A 99 11.01 -16.32 -9.58
N ARG A 100 11.19 -15.91 -10.84
CA ARG A 100 12.50 -15.67 -11.47
C ARG A 100 12.66 -14.20 -11.81
N PHE A 101 12.90 -13.38 -10.80
CA PHE A 101 13.01 -11.92 -10.89
C PHE A 101 13.92 -11.44 -12.04
N ALA A 102 15.06 -12.10 -12.25
CA ALA A 102 15.99 -11.78 -13.33
C ALA A 102 15.36 -11.95 -14.73
N GLU A 103 14.48 -12.93 -14.93
CA GLU A 103 13.83 -13.18 -16.23
C GLU A 103 12.66 -12.23 -16.49
N CYS A 104 12.00 -11.71 -15.45
CA CYS A 104 10.95 -10.72 -15.65
C CYS A 104 11.48 -9.32 -16.00
N LEU A 105 12.74 -9.04 -15.64
CA LEU A 105 13.43 -7.79 -15.96
C LEU A 105 14.31 -7.90 -17.21
N ALA A 106 14.74 -9.11 -17.58
CA ALA A 106 15.58 -9.35 -18.74
C ALA A 106 14.74 -9.71 -19.99
N LEU A 107 14.76 -8.78 -20.96
CA LEU A 107 14.36 -8.91 -22.37
C LEU A 107 12.87 -8.99 -22.71
#